data_AF-A0A7C7K783-F1
#
_entry.id   AF-A0A7C7K783-F1
#
_cell.length_a   1.000
_cell.length_b   1.000
_cell.length_c   1.000
_cell.angle_alpha   90.00
_cell.angle_beta   90.00
_cell.angle_gamma   90.00
#
_symmetry.space_group_name_H-M   'P 1'
#
loop_
_entity.id
_entity.type
_entity.pdbx_description
1 polymer ?
#
loop_
_entity_poly.entity_id
_entity_poly.type
_entity_poly.pdbx_seq_one_letter_code
_entity_poly.pdbx_strand_id
1 'polypeptide(L)'
;QGHYDLVTIVEAPSEEAMMNGLFSVAEAGNVSIWKPASTAILSGYYLMRIFEEAGLPPGVIRPQLCGIALLPLVLMGCSALGSRRHPFAWMPILFVLWANLHGSFAIGLLVMGICTLAVIWDSIAQHRSFKRVLRDPHVNAFGLATIACTIATCFNPLGPRILVVVASFAGHPALQNITEWQPLVLKSLGGLLFFSSMIITAVVLRLSPRQRLLHPQTKLPQLMPRHFSTRQT
;
A
#
# COMPACT_ATOMS: atom_id res chain seq x y z
N GLN A 1 -24.86 -27.52 -15.63
CA GLN A 1 -25.31 -27.85 -14.26
C GLN A 1 -24.04 -28.03 -13.42
N GLY A 2 -23.54 -26.94 -12.85
CA GLY A 2 -22.41 -26.96 -11.92
C GLY A 2 -22.95 -26.72 -10.52
N HIS A 3 -22.82 -27.71 -9.65
CA HIS A 3 -23.25 -27.66 -8.26
C HIS A 3 -22.42 -26.62 -7.49
N TYR A 4 -23.00 -25.46 -7.20
CA TYR A 4 -22.48 -24.50 -6.21
C TYR A 4 -23.18 -24.81 -4.88
N ASP A 5 -22.74 -25.86 -4.19
CA ASP A 5 -23.49 -26.45 -3.07
C ASP A 5 -23.35 -25.72 -1.72
N LEU A 6 -22.59 -24.62 -1.60
CA LEU A 6 -22.51 -23.89 -0.33
C LEU A 6 -22.50 -22.36 -0.52
N VAL A 7 -23.69 -21.76 -0.47
CA VAL A 7 -23.84 -20.32 -0.21
C VAL A 7 -23.73 -20.13 1.29
N THR A 8 -22.52 -19.83 1.78
CA THR A 8 -22.33 -19.49 3.20
C THR A 8 -22.78 -18.05 3.43
N ILE A 9 -24.04 -17.87 3.84
CA ILE A 9 -24.54 -16.60 4.36
C ILE A 9 -23.91 -16.41 5.74
N VAL A 10 -22.79 -15.69 5.80
CA VAL A 10 -22.23 -15.24 7.07
C VAL A 10 -23.04 -14.01 7.51
N GLU A 11 -24.19 -14.23 8.15
CA GLU A 11 -24.86 -13.20 8.93
C GLU A 11 -24.01 -12.91 10.18
N ALA A 12 -23.02 -12.05 9.98
CA ALA A 12 -22.13 -11.59 11.02
C ALA A 12 -22.79 -10.44 11.81
N PRO A 13 -23.07 -10.61 13.12
CA PRO A 13 -23.64 -9.54 13.94
C PRO A 13 -22.65 -8.39 14.22
N SER A 14 -21.38 -8.53 13.82
CA SER A 14 -20.29 -7.55 14.00
C SER A 14 -19.25 -7.65 12.87
N GLU A 15 -18.46 -6.59 12.65
CA GLU A 15 -17.38 -6.54 11.62
C GLU A 15 -16.36 -7.68 11.72
N GLU A 16 -16.25 -8.27 12.90
CA GLU A 16 -15.37 -9.37 13.26
C GLU A 16 -15.76 -10.72 12.63
N ALA A 17 -17.03 -11.13 12.74
CA ALA A 17 -17.51 -12.36 12.12
C ALA A 17 -17.50 -12.23 10.58
N MET A 18 -17.59 -11.00 10.07
CA MET A 18 -17.47 -10.67 8.66
C MET A 18 -16.01 -10.91 8.18
N MET A 19 -15.00 -10.37 8.86
CA MET A 19 -13.59 -10.50 8.43
C MET A 19 -13.07 -11.95 8.44
N ASN A 20 -13.39 -12.73 9.48
CA ASN A 20 -12.99 -14.13 9.64
C ASN A 20 -13.71 -15.08 8.66
N GLY A 21 -15.02 -14.84 8.42
CA GLY A 21 -15.79 -15.59 7.43
C GLY A 21 -15.33 -15.31 6.00
N LEU A 22 -15.03 -14.05 5.66
CA LEU A 22 -14.64 -13.69 4.30
C LEU A 22 -13.25 -14.22 3.87
N PHE A 23 -12.32 -14.55 4.78
CA PHE A 23 -10.94 -14.94 4.40
C PHE A 23 -10.92 -16.44 4.09
N SER A 24 -11.57 -17.23 4.95
CA SER A 24 -11.77 -18.66 4.76
C SER A 24 -12.66 -19.01 3.55
N VAL A 25 -13.66 -18.19 3.23
CA VAL A 25 -14.60 -18.41 2.12
C VAL A 25 -13.96 -18.12 0.74
N ALA A 26 -13.08 -17.11 0.64
CA ALA A 26 -12.41 -16.75 -0.61
C ALA A 26 -11.27 -17.70 -1.01
N GLU A 27 -10.50 -18.23 -0.04
CA GLU A 27 -9.45 -19.23 -0.32
C GLU A 27 -10.03 -20.62 -0.67
N ALA A 28 -11.28 -20.91 -0.27
CA ALA A 28 -11.97 -22.17 -0.53
C ALA A 28 -12.86 -22.18 -1.79
N GLY A 29 -12.92 -21.08 -2.56
CA GLY A 29 -13.73 -20.98 -3.78
C GLY A 29 -15.22 -20.70 -3.57
N ASN A 30 -15.61 -20.17 -2.40
CA ASN A 30 -16.99 -19.88 -2.05
C ASN A 30 -17.35 -18.38 -2.24
N VAL A 31 -18.65 -18.11 -2.42
CA VAL A 31 -19.23 -16.77 -2.59
C VAL A 31 -19.45 -16.12 -1.22
N SER A 32 -19.01 -14.86 -1.04
CA SER A 32 -19.15 -14.15 0.25
C SER A 32 -19.97 -12.86 0.11
N ILE A 33 -20.99 -12.66 0.93
CA ILE A 33 -21.85 -11.47 0.83
C ILE A 33 -21.15 -10.27 1.47
N TRP A 34 -20.95 -9.21 0.69
CA TRP A 34 -20.22 -8.01 1.11
C TRP A 34 -21.16 -6.94 1.69
N LYS A 35 -20.82 -6.40 2.87
CA LYS A 35 -21.50 -5.23 3.46
C LYS A 35 -20.54 -4.02 3.45
N PRO A 36 -20.74 -3.03 2.56
CA PRO A 36 -19.89 -1.85 2.51
C PRO A 36 -19.84 -1.11 3.84
N ALA A 37 -18.68 -0.53 4.17
CA ALA A 37 -18.64 0.61 5.08
C ALA A 37 -19.52 1.72 4.51
N SER A 38 -20.29 2.40 5.35
CA SER A 38 -21.26 3.43 4.93
C SER A 38 -20.65 4.59 4.12
N THR A 39 -19.33 4.76 4.21
CA THR A 39 -18.54 5.77 3.49
C THR A 39 -18.08 5.35 2.09
N ALA A 40 -18.20 4.07 1.73
CA ALA A 40 -17.71 3.48 0.48
C ALA A 40 -18.79 2.66 -0.25
N ILE A 41 -20.07 2.90 0.06
CA ILE A 41 -21.20 2.18 -0.57
C ILE A 41 -21.19 2.40 -2.10
N LEU A 42 -21.06 3.64 -2.55
CA LEU A 42 -21.15 3.99 -3.96
C LEU A 42 -19.94 3.47 -4.76
N SER A 43 -18.73 3.67 -4.26
CA SER A 43 -17.50 3.20 -4.89
C SER A 43 -17.47 1.67 -4.95
N GLY A 44 -17.84 0.99 -3.87
CA GLY A 44 -17.92 -0.46 -3.85
C GLY A 44 -19.02 -1.03 -4.74
N TYR A 45 -20.16 -0.34 -4.89
CA TYR A 45 -21.20 -0.73 -5.85
C TYR A 45 -20.68 -0.71 -7.29
N TYR A 46 -20.03 0.37 -7.72
CA TYR A 46 -19.48 0.45 -9.08
C TYR A 46 -18.33 -0.53 -9.31
N LEU A 47 -17.48 -0.75 -8.30
CA LEU A 47 -16.40 -1.72 -8.38
C LEU A 47 -16.95 -3.14 -8.56
N MET A 48 -17.98 -3.51 -7.78
CA MET A 48 -18.69 -4.77 -7.92
C MET A 48 -19.24 -4.93 -9.34
N ARG A 49 -19.91 -3.91 -9.89
CA ARG A 49 -20.46 -3.95 -11.26
C ARG A 49 -19.42 -4.19 -12.34
N ILE A 50 -18.30 -3.45 -12.30
CA ILE A 50 -17.21 -3.61 -13.26
C ILE A 50 -16.62 -5.03 -13.21
N PHE A 51 -16.53 -5.60 -12.01
CA PHE A 51 -15.99 -6.94 -11.85
C PHE A 51 -16.99 -8.06 -12.17
N GLU A 52 -18.29 -7.86 -11.92
CA GLU A 52 -19.35 -8.72 -12.45
C GLU A 52 -19.30 -8.77 -13.98
N GLU A 53 -19.13 -7.62 -14.62
CA GLU A 53 -18.93 -7.53 -16.08
C GLU A 53 -17.65 -8.22 -16.55
N ALA A 54 -16.60 -8.25 -15.72
CA ALA A 54 -15.36 -8.98 -15.97
C ALA A 54 -15.45 -10.49 -15.69
N GLY A 55 -16.62 -11.00 -15.29
CA GLY A 55 -16.88 -12.42 -15.05
C GLY A 55 -16.45 -12.94 -13.66
N LEU A 56 -16.15 -12.04 -12.71
CA LEU A 56 -15.83 -12.42 -11.34
C LEU A 56 -17.11 -12.67 -10.54
N PRO A 57 -17.18 -13.74 -9.72
CA PRO A 57 -18.36 -14.01 -8.92
C PRO A 57 -18.59 -12.91 -7.88
N PRO A 58 -19.85 -12.54 -7.60
CA PRO A 58 -20.20 -11.56 -6.57
C PRO A 58 -19.56 -11.99 -5.24
N GLY A 59 -18.86 -11.07 -4.56
CA GLY A 59 -18.39 -11.35 -3.21
C GLY A 59 -16.97 -11.85 -3.03
N VAL A 60 -16.21 -12.11 -4.08
CA VAL A 60 -14.79 -12.51 -3.95
C VAL A 60 -13.87 -11.30 -3.69
N ILE A 61 -14.35 -10.09 -3.93
CA ILE A 61 -13.49 -8.91 -4.04
C ILE A 61 -13.56 -8.04 -2.79
N ARG A 62 -12.43 -7.97 -2.10
CA ARG A 62 -12.20 -7.14 -0.92
C ARG A 62 -11.63 -5.78 -1.34
N PRO A 63 -12.26 -4.63 -1.01
CA PRO A 63 -11.67 -3.31 -1.22
C PRO A 63 -10.28 -3.15 -0.59
N GLN A 64 -9.97 -3.96 0.43
CA GLN A 64 -8.64 -4.11 1.03
C GLN A 64 -7.57 -4.50 0.00
N LEU A 65 -7.88 -5.35 -0.97
CA LEU A 65 -6.94 -5.79 -2.03
C LEU A 65 -6.54 -4.63 -2.94
N CYS A 66 -7.42 -3.64 -3.13
CA CYS A 66 -7.05 -2.42 -3.82
C CYS A 66 -5.94 -1.67 -3.06
N GLY A 67 -5.94 -1.69 -1.73
CA GLY A 67 -4.84 -1.11 -0.95
C GLY A 67 -3.48 -1.74 -1.23
N ILE A 68 -3.44 -3.06 -1.46
CA ILE A 68 -2.21 -3.77 -1.85
C ILE A 68 -1.73 -3.31 -3.23
N ALA A 69 -2.64 -3.03 -4.16
CA ALA A 69 -2.29 -2.54 -5.49
C ALA A 69 -1.88 -1.05 -5.53
N LEU A 70 -2.48 -0.21 -4.67
CA LEU A 70 -2.22 1.24 -4.64
C LEU A 70 -0.94 1.60 -3.85
N LEU A 71 -0.54 0.77 -2.87
CA LEU A 71 0.67 1.02 -2.08
C LEU A 71 1.97 1.05 -2.92
N PRO A 72 2.23 0.14 -3.88
CA PRO A 72 3.35 0.24 -4.81
C PRO A 72 3.39 1.55 -5.59
N LEU A 73 2.23 2.10 -5.95
CA LEU A 73 2.17 3.41 -6.61
C LEU A 73 2.68 4.50 -5.67
N VAL A 74 2.27 4.50 -4.40
CA VAL A 74 2.83 5.44 -3.40
C VAL A 74 4.35 5.30 -3.28
N LEU A 75 4.87 4.07 -3.22
CA LEU A 75 6.32 3.83 -3.16
C LEU A 75 7.05 4.35 -4.43
N MET A 76 6.45 4.16 -5.61
CA MET A 76 6.95 4.73 -6.86
C MET A 76 6.90 6.27 -6.87
N GLY A 77 5.89 6.87 -6.23
CA GLY A 77 5.82 8.31 -6.02
C GLY A 77 6.93 8.81 -5.12
N CYS A 78 7.15 8.14 -3.98
CA CYS A 78 8.25 8.43 -3.06
C CYS A 78 9.61 8.33 -3.74
N SER A 79 9.85 7.32 -4.58
CA SER A 79 11.14 7.15 -5.28
C SER A 79 11.42 8.23 -6.33
N ALA A 80 10.37 8.84 -6.89
CA ALA A 80 10.48 9.93 -7.86
C ALA A 80 10.46 11.32 -7.20
N LEU A 81 10.07 11.42 -5.92
CA LEU A 81 9.92 12.67 -5.20
C LEU A 81 11.28 13.36 -4.98
N GLY A 82 11.34 14.66 -5.27
CA GLY A 82 12.58 15.43 -5.25
C GLY A 82 13.40 15.39 -6.55
N SER A 83 13.19 14.40 -7.42
CA SER A 83 13.79 14.36 -8.77
C SER A 83 12.81 14.72 -9.89
N ARG A 84 11.52 14.42 -9.72
CA ARG A 84 10.47 14.67 -10.72
C ARG A 84 9.32 15.47 -10.12
N ARG A 85 8.65 16.26 -10.96
CA ARG A 85 7.49 17.09 -10.56
C ARG A 85 6.15 16.37 -10.66
N HIS A 86 6.03 15.35 -11.52
CA HIS A 86 4.75 14.66 -11.76
C HIS A 86 4.10 14.02 -10.52
N PRO A 87 4.82 13.53 -9.47
CA PRO A 87 4.15 12.88 -8.34
C PRO A 87 3.26 13.84 -7.55
N PHE A 88 3.57 15.13 -7.55
CA PHE A 88 2.73 16.16 -6.93
C PHE A 88 1.35 16.27 -7.58
N ALA A 89 1.19 15.88 -8.84
CA ALA A 89 -0.09 15.92 -9.54
C ALA A 89 -0.90 14.65 -9.29
N TRP A 90 -0.30 13.48 -9.49
CA TRP A 90 -1.05 12.22 -9.45
C TRP A 90 -1.19 11.61 -8.05
N MET A 91 -0.25 11.83 -7.11
CA MET A 91 -0.35 11.25 -5.76
C MET A 91 -1.56 11.76 -4.99
N PRO A 92 -1.87 13.07 -4.96
CA PRO A 92 -3.11 13.54 -4.32
C PRO A 92 -4.35 12.88 -4.93
N ILE A 93 -4.43 12.78 -6.26
CA ILE A 93 -5.56 12.11 -6.94
C ILE A 93 -5.68 10.65 -6.49
N LEU A 94 -4.55 9.94 -6.40
CA LEU A 94 -4.50 8.58 -5.87
C LEU A 94 -5.08 8.50 -4.45
N PHE A 95 -4.72 9.43 -3.56
CA PHE A 95 -5.22 9.46 -2.18
C PHE A 95 -6.70 9.85 -2.07
N VAL A 96 -7.22 10.73 -2.94
CA VAL A 96 -8.67 10.99 -3.04
C VAL A 96 -9.38 9.67 -3.38
N LEU A 97 -8.96 9.00 -4.45
CA LEU A 97 -9.59 7.76 -4.90
C LEU A 97 -9.51 6.67 -3.83
N TRP A 98 -8.33 6.52 -3.21
CA TRP A 98 -8.11 5.51 -2.17
C TRP A 98 -8.94 5.78 -0.92
N ALA A 99 -9.01 7.03 -0.44
CA ALA A 99 -9.81 7.38 0.73
C ALA A 99 -11.32 7.13 0.54
N ASN A 100 -11.81 7.23 -0.69
CA ASN A 100 -13.19 6.89 -1.05
C ASN A 100 -13.40 5.40 -1.34
N LEU A 101 -12.32 4.62 -1.45
CA LEU A 101 -12.37 3.19 -1.73
C LEU A 101 -12.27 2.36 -0.45
N HIS A 102 -11.30 2.66 0.41
CA HIS A 102 -11.04 1.86 1.61
C HIS A 102 -10.15 2.60 2.62
N GLY A 103 -10.37 2.38 3.92
CA GLY A 103 -9.62 3.01 5.02
C GLY A 103 -8.12 2.69 5.08
N SER A 104 -7.64 1.72 4.30
CA SER A 104 -6.22 1.36 4.21
C SER A 104 -5.34 2.45 3.59
N PHE A 105 -5.92 3.53 3.06
CA PHE A 105 -5.16 4.73 2.66
C PHE A 105 -4.28 5.26 3.81
N ALA A 106 -4.65 5.01 5.07
CA ALA A 106 -3.84 5.36 6.24
C ALA A 106 -2.45 4.74 6.22
N ILE A 107 -2.27 3.54 5.65
CA ILE A 107 -0.95 2.92 5.47
C ILE A 107 -0.12 3.72 4.46
N GLY A 108 -0.74 4.23 3.39
CA GLY A 108 -0.08 5.13 2.44
C GLY A 108 0.41 6.42 3.10
N LEU A 109 -0.43 7.03 3.95
CA LEU A 109 -0.04 8.23 4.73
C LEU A 109 1.07 7.93 5.72
N LEU A 110 1.03 6.76 6.37
CA LEU A 110 2.09 6.31 7.28
C LEU A 110 3.44 6.18 6.56
N VAL A 111 3.45 5.56 5.37
CA VAL A 111 4.66 5.47 4.54
C VAL A 111 5.17 6.85 4.13
N MET A 112 4.29 7.76 3.69
CA MET A 112 4.66 9.15 3.38
C MET A 112 5.28 9.87 4.59
N GLY A 113 4.71 9.69 5.77
CA GLY A 113 5.24 10.23 7.02
C GLY A 113 6.62 9.67 7.36
N ILE A 114 6.80 8.36 7.29
CA ILE A 114 8.11 7.70 7.53
C ILE A 114 9.15 8.19 6.54
N CYS A 115 8.84 8.25 5.24
CA CYS A 115 9.76 8.78 4.23
C CYS A 115 10.13 10.24 4.49
N THR A 116 9.17 11.07 4.89
CA THR A 116 9.42 12.48 5.25
C THR A 116 10.35 12.58 6.45
N LEU A 117 10.12 11.79 7.50
CA LEU A 117 10.98 11.73 8.68
C LEU A 117 12.38 11.23 8.33
N ALA A 118 12.51 10.25 7.44
CA ALA A 118 13.81 9.75 6.98
C ALA A 118 14.61 10.84 6.25
N VAL A 119 13.98 11.59 5.35
CA VAL A 119 14.63 12.70 4.64
C VAL A 119 15.02 13.84 5.59
N ILE A 120 14.18 14.14 6.58
CA ILE A 120 14.50 15.11 7.64
C ILE A 120 15.72 14.63 8.45
N TRP A 121 15.75 13.36 8.83
CA TRP A 121 16.84 12.75 9.58
C TRP A 121 18.18 12.85 8.82
N ASP A 122 18.17 12.49 7.53
CA ASP A 122 19.35 12.59 6.66
C ASP A 122 19.83 14.04 6.52
N SER A 123 18.91 14.99 6.39
CA SER A 123 19.24 16.42 6.28
C SER A 123 19.82 16.99 7.58
N ILE A 124 19.27 16.59 8.74
CA ILE A 124 19.80 16.96 10.07
C ILE A 124 21.23 16.43 10.24
N ALA A 125 21.46 15.16 9.88
CA ALA A 125 22.77 14.52 9.98
C ALA A 125 23.84 15.25 9.13
N GLN A 126 23.46 15.78 7.97
CA GLN A 126 24.37 16.48 7.05
C GLN A 126 24.65 17.93 7.47
N HIS A 127 23.63 18.68 7.89
CA HIS A 127 23.76 20.14 8.02
C HIS A 127 23.86 20.66 9.45
N ARG A 128 23.48 19.86 10.46
CA ARG A 128 23.44 20.23 11.90
C ARG A 128 22.81 21.60 12.21
N SER A 129 21.98 22.12 11.31
CA SER A 129 21.38 23.45 11.40
C SER A 129 19.94 23.42 10.90
N PHE A 130 19.01 23.80 11.77
CA PHE A 130 17.58 23.74 11.51
C PHE A 130 17.15 24.56 10.28
N LYS A 131 17.73 25.75 10.09
CA LYS A 131 17.42 26.60 8.92
C LYS A 131 17.82 25.99 7.59
N ARG A 132 18.88 25.17 7.57
CA ARG A 132 19.33 24.48 6.35
C ARG A 132 18.44 23.28 6.04
N VAL A 133 18.00 22.56 7.06
CA VAL A 133 17.05 21.44 6.93
C VAL A 133 15.72 21.92 6.32
N LEU A 134 15.18 23.04 6.80
CA LEU A 134 13.97 23.65 6.23
C LEU A 134 14.12 24.16 4.79
N ARG A 135 15.35 24.42 4.34
CA ARG A 135 15.63 24.85 2.96
C ARG A 135 16.02 23.69 2.05
N ASP A 136 16.12 22.48 2.59
CA ASP A 136 16.44 21.29 1.82
C ASP A 136 15.29 20.99 0.83
N PRO A 137 15.57 20.94 -0.48
CA PRO A 137 14.55 20.71 -1.49
C PRO A 137 13.87 19.35 -1.34
N HIS A 138 14.56 18.33 -0.81
CA HIS A 138 13.97 17.02 -0.56
C HIS A 138 13.04 17.06 0.64
N VAL A 139 13.44 17.69 1.75
CA VAL A 139 12.57 17.87 2.93
C VAL A 139 11.30 18.60 2.54
N ASN A 140 11.43 19.69 1.78
CA ASN A 140 10.27 20.44 1.30
C ASN A 140 9.40 19.63 0.34
N ALA A 141 10.00 18.86 -0.57
CA ALA A 141 9.23 18.04 -1.51
C ALA A 141 8.41 16.96 -0.78
N PHE A 142 9.02 16.20 0.13
CA PHE A 142 8.36 15.17 0.91
C PHE A 142 7.33 15.74 1.89
N GLY A 143 7.66 16.85 2.57
CA GLY A 143 6.73 17.53 3.46
C GLY A 143 5.49 18.04 2.73
N LEU A 144 5.68 18.76 1.61
CA LEU A 144 4.57 19.29 0.81
C LEU A 144 3.71 18.17 0.21
N ALA A 145 4.31 17.10 -0.31
CA ALA A 145 3.55 15.98 -0.84
C ALA A 145 2.74 15.27 0.25
N THR A 146 3.32 15.05 1.44
CA THR A 146 2.62 14.43 2.57
C THR A 146 1.42 15.27 3.02
N ILE A 147 1.60 16.60 3.10
CA ILE A 147 0.51 17.54 3.41
C ILE A 147 -0.56 17.48 2.31
N ALA A 148 -0.17 17.56 1.04
CA ALA A 148 -1.10 17.51 -0.08
C ALA A 148 -1.90 16.20 -0.13
N CYS A 149 -1.24 15.05 0.08
CA CYS A 149 -1.89 13.75 0.15
C CYS A 149 -2.82 13.63 1.37
N THR A 150 -2.43 14.17 2.53
CA THR A 150 -3.30 14.20 3.72
C THR A 150 -4.54 15.08 3.49
N ILE A 151 -4.37 16.23 2.84
CA ILE A 151 -5.52 17.07 2.46
C ILE A 151 -6.39 16.34 1.43
N ALA A 152 -5.79 15.60 0.50
CA ALA A 152 -6.50 14.85 -0.52
C ALA A 152 -7.44 13.78 0.09
N THR A 153 -7.05 13.11 1.19
CA THR A 153 -7.94 12.12 1.82
C THR A 153 -9.19 12.75 2.43
N CYS A 154 -9.16 14.04 2.75
CA CYS A 154 -10.33 14.79 3.21
C CYS A 154 -11.36 15.04 2.11
N PHE A 155 -11.04 14.81 0.82
CA PHE A 155 -12.03 14.79 -0.27
C PHE A 155 -12.81 13.46 -0.25
N ASN A 156 -13.47 13.23 0.87
CA ASN A 156 -14.29 12.06 1.19
C ASN A 156 -15.61 12.58 1.79
N PRO A 157 -16.75 11.86 1.70
CA PRO A 157 -18.01 12.28 2.32
C PRO A 157 -17.91 12.67 3.81
N LEU A 158 -16.97 12.08 4.56
CA LEU A 158 -16.72 12.43 5.96
C LEU A 158 -15.83 13.66 6.15
N GLY A 159 -15.25 14.21 5.08
CA GLY A 159 -14.34 15.33 5.15
C GLY A 159 -13.10 15.01 6.02
N PRO A 160 -12.60 16.00 6.79
CA PRO A 160 -11.48 15.79 7.72
C PRO A 160 -11.73 14.76 8.83
N ARG A 161 -13.00 14.45 9.14
CA ARG A 161 -13.34 13.48 10.18
C ARG A 161 -12.88 12.07 9.83
N ILE A 162 -12.64 11.77 8.54
CA ILE A 162 -12.12 10.47 8.10
C ILE A 162 -10.83 10.07 8.82
N LEU A 163 -9.94 11.04 9.08
CA LEU A 163 -8.66 10.80 9.75
C LEU A 163 -8.87 10.35 11.20
N VAL A 164 -9.82 10.99 11.89
CA VAL A 164 -10.18 10.62 13.27
C VAL A 164 -10.85 9.25 13.30
N VAL A 165 -11.80 9.01 12.38
CA VAL A 165 -12.51 7.72 12.29
C VAL A 165 -11.54 6.58 12.08
N VAL A 166 -10.63 6.70 11.10
CA VAL A 166 -9.65 5.65 10.80
C VAL A 166 -8.64 5.49 11.94
N ALA A 167 -8.21 6.57 12.59
CA ALA A 167 -7.34 6.48 13.76
C ALA A 167 -8.03 5.80 14.95
N SER A 168 -9.34 6.07 15.16
CA SER A 168 -10.13 5.48 16.24
C SER A 168 -10.50 4.02 16.00
N PHE A 169 -10.49 3.58 14.74
CA PHE A 169 -10.85 2.22 14.34
C PHE A 169 -10.00 1.18 15.06
N ALA A 170 -8.69 1.41 15.19
CA ALA A 170 -7.76 0.50 15.85
C ALA A 170 -8.09 0.23 17.34
N GLY A 171 -8.85 1.11 17.99
CA GLY A 171 -9.30 0.96 19.37
C GLY A 171 -10.73 0.42 19.52
N HIS A 172 -11.40 0.07 18.41
CA HIS A 172 -12.80 -0.32 18.45
C HIS A 172 -12.96 -1.68 19.17
N PRO A 173 -13.92 -1.85 20.10
CA PRO A 173 -14.11 -3.11 20.85
C PRO A 173 -14.35 -4.33 19.95
N ALA A 174 -14.93 -4.11 18.76
CA ALA A 174 -15.13 -5.17 17.77
C ALA A 174 -13.82 -5.79 17.25
N LEU A 175 -12.68 -5.10 17.36
CA LEU A 175 -11.38 -5.66 16.98
C LEU A 175 -10.80 -6.59 18.05
N GLN A 176 -11.30 -6.52 19.30
CA GLN A 176 -10.70 -7.25 20.41
C GLN A 176 -10.93 -8.75 20.34
N ASN A 177 -12.01 -9.22 19.71
CA ASN A 177 -12.26 -10.65 19.59
C ASN A 177 -11.77 -11.23 18.25
N ILE A 178 -11.32 -10.40 17.29
CA ILE A 178 -10.64 -10.88 16.08
C ILE A 178 -9.21 -11.30 16.43
N THR A 179 -8.99 -12.60 16.52
CA THR A 179 -7.70 -13.22 16.83
C THR A 179 -6.55 -12.73 15.95
N GLU A 180 -6.84 -12.41 14.68
CA GLU A 180 -5.88 -11.95 13.65
C GLU A 180 -5.37 -10.52 13.89
N TRP A 181 -6.13 -9.69 14.62
CA TRP A 181 -5.78 -8.29 14.92
C TRP A 181 -5.21 -8.11 16.32
N GLN A 182 -5.18 -9.19 17.11
CA GLN A 182 -4.55 -9.15 18.41
C GLN A 182 -3.03 -8.97 18.28
N PRO A 183 -2.40 -8.23 19.20
CA PRO A 183 -0.95 -8.08 19.22
C PRO A 183 -0.25 -9.44 19.24
N LEU A 184 0.81 -9.57 18.45
CA LEU A 184 1.61 -10.80 18.42
C LEU A 184 2.18 -11.09 19.81
N VAL A 185 1.78 -12.21 20.41
CA VAL A 185 2.32 -12.65 21.70
C VAL A 185 3.75 -13.12 21.49
N LEU A 186 4.74 -12.35 21.98
CA LEU A 186 6.17 -12.60 21.78
C LEU A 186 6.62 -14.02 22.19
N LYS A 187 5.99 -14.56 23.24
CA LYS A 187 6.30 -15.88 23.80
C LYS A 187 5.59 -17.04 23.09
N SER A 188 4.76 -16.77 22.09
CA SER A 188 4.06 -17.80 21.31
C SER A 188 4.97 -18.36 20.22
N LEU A 189 4.62 -19.54 19.68
CA LEU A 189 5.28 -20.10 18.50
C LEU A 189 5.22 -19.13 17.30
N GLY A 190 4.06 -18.47 17.09
CA GLY A 190 3.90 -17.44 16.06
C GLY A 190 4.85 -16.25 16.27
N GLY A 191 5.01 -15.82 17.52
CA GLY A 191 6.01 -14.82 17.93
C GLY A 191 7.42 -15.23 17.53
N LEU A 192 7.84 -16.43 17.93
CA LEU A 192 9.16 -16.96 17.62
C LEU A 192 9.42 -17.07 16.11
N LEU A 193 8.45 -17.60 15.35
CA LEU A 193 8.55 -17.73 13.89
C LEU A 193 8.66 -16.37 13.20
N PHE A 194 7.87 -15.39 13.62
CA PHE A 194 7.93 -14.04 13.07
C PHE A 194 9.30 -13.39 13.32
N PHE A 195 9.79 -13.35 14.56
CA PHE A 195 11.09 -12.71 14.86
C PHE A 195 12.27 -13.45 14.24
N SER A 196 12.24 -14.79 14.22
CA SER A 196 13.27 -15.57 13.54
C SER A 196 13.28 -15.28 12.04
N SER A 197 12.12 -15.16 11.39
CA SER A 197 12.02 -14.76 9.98
C SER A 197 12.59 -13.35 9.71
N MET A 198 12.38 -12.39 10.62
CA MET A 198 12.94 -11.04 10.50
C MET A 198 14.47 -11.05 10.62
N ILE A 199 15.01 -11.81 11.59
CA ILE A 199 16.47 -11.95 11.78
C ILE A 199 17.08 -12.64 10.56
N ILE A 200 16.48 -13.75 10.09
CA ILE A 200 16.92 -14.46 8.89
C ILE A 200 16.91 -13.51 7.70
N THR A 201 15.83 -12.75 7.50
CA THR A 201 15.73 -11.79 6.39
C THR A 201 16.81 -10.71 6.50
N ALA A 202 17.06 -10.16 7.69
CA ALA A 202 18.11 -9.16 7.89
C ALA A 202 19.51 -9.73 7.60
N VAL A 203 19.77 -10.96 8.03
CA VAL A 203 21.03 -11.68 7.75
C VAL A 203 21.16 -11.93 6.25
N VAL A 204 20.12 -12.45 5.60
CA VAL A 204 20.09 -12.70 4.15
C VAL A 204 20.32 -11.39 3.39
N LEU A 205 19.64 -10.30 3.74
CA LEU A 205 19.84 -8.99 3.09
C LEU A 205 21.23 -8.40 3.32
N ARG A 206 21.87 -8.72 4.46
CA ARG A 206 23.24 -8.28 4.76
C ARG A 206 24.31 -9.11 4.04
N LEU A 207 24.07 -10.40 3.89
CA LEU A 207 24.96 -11.35 3.20
C LEU A 207 24.72 -11.36 1.68
N SER A 208 23.53 -10.96 1.23
CA SER A 208 23.18 -10.86 -0.17
C SER A 208 24.09 -9.83 -0.84
N PRO A 209 24.84 -10.21 -1.89
CA PRO A 209 25.61 -9.26 -2.67
C PRO A 209 24.61 -8.27 -3.27
N ARG A 210 24.59 -7.03 -2.76
CA ARG A 210 23.78 -5.94 -3.31
C ARG A 210 24.14 -5.76 -4.79
N GLN A 211 23.44 -6.43 -5.70
CA GLN A 211 23.51 -6.10 -7.11
C GLN A 211 22.92 -4.69 -7.24
N ARG A 212 23.79 -3.71 -7.50
CA ARG A 212 23.39 -2.37 -7.89
C ARG A 212 22.66 -2.46 -9.24
N LEU A 213 21.38 -2.82 -9.21
CA LEU A 213 20.55 -2.96 -10.40
C LEU A 213 20.09 -1.62 -10.99
N LEU A 214 20.56 -0.48 -10.46
CA LEU A 214 20.21 0.86 -10.97
C LEU A 214 21.44 1.77 -11.06
N HIS A 215 22.38 1.44 -11.95
CA HIS A 215 23.24 2.45 -12.58
C HIS A 215 22.84 2.56 -14.06
N PRO A 216 22.19 3.65 -14.51
CA PRO A 216 21.95 3.91 -15.94
C PRO A 216 23.22 4.25 -16.74
N GLN A 217 24.41 3.85 -16.29
CA GLN A 217 25.69 4.22 -16.93
C GLN A 217 26.74 3.10 -16.97
N THR A 218 26.35 1.83 -16.92
CA THR A 218 27.21 0.80 -17.49
C THR A 218 27.13 0.93 -19.01
N LYS A 219 28.09 1.68 -19.58
CA LYS A 219 28.41 1.64 -21.00
C LYS A 219 28.35 0.18 -21.46
N LEU A 220 27.41 -0.16 -22.34
CA LEU A 220 27.53 -1.40 -23.09
C LEU A 220 28.92 -1.36 -23.75
N PRO A 221 29.77 -2.39 -23.56
CA PRO A 221 30.93 -2.54 -24.42
C PRO A 221 30.40 -2.58 -25.85
N GLN A 222 30.87 -1.67 -26.70
CA GLN A 222 30.67 -1.73 -28.14
C GLN A 222 31.33 -3.00 -28.68
N LEU A 223 30.66 -4.15 -28.51
CA LEU A 223 30.98 -5.39 -29.20
C LEU A 223 30.24 -5.37 -30.53
N MET A 224 30.66 -4.48 -31.42
CA MET A 224 30.54 -4.70 -32.85
C MET A 224 31.95 -4.69 -33.44
N PRO A 225 32.48 -5.84 -33.89
CA PRO A 225 33.72 -5.85 -34.66
C PRO A 225 33.50 -5.07 -35.96
N ARG A 226 34.32 -4.04 -36.15
CA ARG A 226 34.51 -3.37 -37.44
C ARG A 226 35.05 -4.39 -38.43
N HIS A 227 34.18 -4.99 -39.23
CA HIS A 227 34.56 -5.54 -40.53
C HIS A 227 34.13 -4.56 -41.62
N PHE A 228 35.02 -3.60 -41.86
CA PHE A 228 35.17 -2.97 -43.17
C PHE A 228 36.09 -3.85 -44.01
N SER A 229 35.75 -3.99 -45.30
CA SER A 229 36.43 -4.69 -46.41
C SER A 229 35.71 -5.97 -46.82
N THR A 230 35.31 -6.24 -48.07
CA THR A 230 35.38 -5.58 -49.39
C THR A 230 34.53 -6.43 -50.36
N ARG A 231 34.03 -5.81 -51.45
CA ARG A 231 33.85 -6.34 -52.83
C ARG A 231 32.93 -5.32 -53.55
N GLN A 232 33.38 -4.49 -54.50
CA GLN A 232 33.83 -4.82 -55.86
C GLN A 232 33.06 -6.01 -56.45
N THR A 233 31.95 -5.69 -57.11
CA THR A 233 31.63 -5.96 -58.53
C THR A 233 30.39 -5.14 -58.89
#